data_AF-A0A4P5Y7R6-F1
#
_entry.id   AF-A0A4P5Y7R6-F1
#
_cell.length_a   1.000
_cell.length_b   1.000
_cell.length_c   1.000
_cell.angle_alpha   90.00
_cell.angle_beta   90.00
_cell.angle_gamma   90.00
#
_symmetry.space_group_name_H-M   'P 1'
#
loop_
_entity.id
_entity.type
_entity.pdbx_description
1 polymer ?
#
loop_
_entity_poly.entity_id
_entity_poly.type
_entity_poly.pdbx_seq_one_letter_code
_entity_poly.pdbx_strand_id
1 'polypeptide(L)'
;MFDPASHPAFSAVQDPVSGTVSWHLDGAIAPVQRNLYYTNPSISGDGRWLWFAVAFPPNPQIFLARIGLDPAEPTPRWFPQAAFEDNSAAVAPSGDAAWFCTDGAVWRIDAEGRVERLGGLPADLVGGRRVFSTATHLTVSADGRHLALDSRIGDTSVLSTLDLGDGTVRVLHEFQEHHNHAQFSRHDPDLLLIAKDHYRNPITGRSIHHLVRTHVVRRDGSGYRCINPGFPCRPYHGACHEWWLADGQIAFIDYDTGVWAHDLATGVDTHLWREPLCHAHADAAGRFWCADQSPYFWDRAPCQVLLYDHTTGGRWRIHAGLPALNVPRGPWHLDPHPQFSPCGRFVVWMSTARGRPEVAITPISQFAHSQFGHGPSVDSTGAGPSFPPA
;
A
#
# COMPACT_ATOMS: atom_id res chain seq x y z
N MET A 1 5.26 -14.54 -21.06
CA MET A 1 4.26 -14.16 -20.05
C MET A 1 4.68 -14.83 -18.75
N PHE A 2 4.77 -14.09 -17.63
CA PHE A 2 5.21 -14.64 -16.35
C PHE A 2 4.30 -15.78 -15.88
N ASP A 3 4.93 -16.86 -15.44
CA ASP A 3 4.33 -18.00 -14.74
C ASP A 3 5.23 -18.35 -13.53
N PRO A 4 4.78 -18.08 -12.30
CA PRO A 4 5.58 -18.35 -11.11
C PRO A 4 5.89 -19.84 -10.93
N ALA A 5 5.10 -20.75 -11.51
CA ALA A 5 5.33 -22.18 -11.39
C ALA A 5 6.56 -22.67 -12.15
N SER A 6 6.96 -21.94 -13.18
CA SER A 6 8.12 -22.26 -14.01
C SER A 6 9.36 -21.42 -13.65
N HIS A 7 9.19 -20.42 -12.79
CA HIS A 7 10.24 -19.46 -12.48
C HIS A 7 11.16 -20.00 -11.36
N PRO A 8 12.48 -20.15 -11.60
CA PRO A 8 13.38 -20.88 -10.69
C PRO A 8 13.62 -20.17 -9.34
N ALA A 9 13.28 -18.88 -9.25
CA ALA A 9 13.36 -18.12 -8.00
C ALA A 9 12.10 -18.22 -7.13
N PHE A 10 11.10 -19.04 -7.48
CA PHE A 10 9.89 -19.20 -6.67
C PHE A 10 9.64 -20.66 -6.31
N SER A 11 9.18 -20.89 -5.08
CA SER A 11 8.66 -22.21 -4.67
C SER A 11 7.21 -22.11 -4.21
N ALA A 12 6.46 -23.17 -4.50
CA ALA A 12 5.09 -23.31 -4.06
C ALA A 12 5.01 -23.52 -2.54
N VAL A 13 4.12 -22.76 -1.91
CA VAL A 13 3.70 -22.92 -0.53
C VAL A 13 2.17 -23.04 -0.54
N GLN A 14 1.66 -24.14 0.01
CA GLN A 14 0.24 -24.38 0.13
C GLN A 14 -0.24 -24.00 1.53
N ASP A 15 -1.26 -23.16 1.63
CA ASP A 15 -1.92 -22.89 2.90
C ASP A 15 -2.64 -24.17 3.38
N PRO A 16 -2.36 -24.65 4.61
CA PRO A 16 -2.83 -25.96 5.05
C PRO A 16 -4.34 -26.03 5.30
N VAL A 17 -5.04 -24.89 5.38
CA VAL A 17 -6.47 -24.83 5.70
C VAL A 17 -7.31 -24.66 4.44
N SER A 18 -6.96 -23.70 3.60
CA SER A 18 -7.67 -23.36 2.36
C SER A 18 -7.23 -24.19 1.16
N GLY A 19 -6.03 -24.77 1.21
CA GLY A 19 -5.41 -25.44 0.07
C GLY A 19 -4.93 -24.50 -1.02
N THR A 20 -5.05 -23.18 -0.86
CA THR A 20 -4.55 -22.18 -1.82
C THR A 20 -3.04 -22.30 -1.97
N VAL A 21 -2.56 -22.29 -3.21
CA VAL A 21 -1.12 -22.30 -3.51
C VAL A 21 -0.64 -20.89 -3.81
N SER A 22 0.40 -20.46 -3.10
CA SER A 22 1.12 -19.21 -3.34
C SER A 22 2.57 -19.51 -3.66
N TRP A 23 3.18 -18.72 -4.53
CA TRP A 23 4.57 -18.87 -4.96
C TRP A 23 5.42 -17.84 -4.25
N HIS A 24 6.30 -18.32 -3.37
CA HIS A 24 7.16 -17.48 -2.53
C HIS A 24 8.50 -17.25 -3.22
N LEU A 25 8.98 -16.01 -3.17
CA LEU A 25 10.32 -15.65 -3.64
C LEU A 25 11.38 -16.37 -2.78
N ASP A 26 12.06 -17.33 -3.41
CA ASP A 26 13.19 -18.07 -2.85
C ASP A 26 14.49 -17.27 -2.93
N GLY A 27 15.41 -17.62 -2.03
CA GLY A 27 16.71 -16.94 -1.95
C GLY A 27 16.58 -15.58 -1.27
N ALA A 28 16.32 -15.60 0.04
CA ALA A 28 16.27 -14.39 0.84
C ALA A 28 17.57 -13.60 0.70
N ILE A 29 17.50 -12.44 0.04
CA ILE A 29 18.63 -11.51 -0.09
C ILE A 29 18.75 -10.57 1.13
N ALA A 30 17.74 -10.60 2.01
CA ALA A 30 17.70 -9.87 3.26
C ALA A 30 16.82 -10.60 4.31
N PRO A 31 17.02 -10.36 5.61
CA PRO A 31 16.16 -10.93 6.67
C PRO A 31 14.70 -10.50 6.57
N VAL A 32 14.46 -9.30 6.03
CA VAL A 32 13.12 -8.81 5.71
C VAL A 32 13.04 -8.54 4.22
N GLN A 33 12.07 -9.17 3.57
CA GLN A 33 11.66 -8.86 2.20
C GLN A 33 10.13 -8.82 2.13
N ARG A 34 9.57 -7.73 1.61
CA ARG A 34 8.12 -7.52 1.51
C ARG A 34 7.79 -6.77 0.24
N ASN A 35 6.56 -6.92 -0.27
CA ASN A 35 6.10 -6.10 -1.38
C ASN A 35 6.04 -4.61 -1.01
N LEU A 36 5.84 -3.79 -2.05
CA LEU A 36 5.54 -2.36 -1.86
C LEU A 36 4.15 -2.20 -1.24
N TYR A 37 3.84 -0.99 -0.77
CA TYR A 37 2.54 -0.68 -0.14
C TYR A 37 1.37 -1.07 -1.04
N TYR A 38 0.23 -1.48 -0.46
CA TYR A 38 -0.87 -2.10 -1.19
C TYR A 38 -1.53 -1.20 -2.27
N THR A 39 -1.31 0.12 -2.23
CA THR A 39 -1.77 1.05 -3.28
C THR A 39 -0.79 1.20 -4.45
N ASN A 40 0.42 0.64 -4.35
CA ASN A 40 1.51 0.78 -5.30
C ASN A 40 1.94 -0.60 -5.83
N PRO A 41 1.47 -1.01 -7.03
CA PRO A 41 1.76 -2.32 -7.59
C PRO A 41 3.25 -2.65 -7.59
N SER A 42 3.61 -3.80 -7.03
CA SER A 42 4.99 -4.30 -7.01
C SER A 42 5.47 -4.79 -8.38
N ILE A 43 4.56 -5.21 -9.26
CA ILE A 43 4.92 -5.67 -10.60
C ILE A 43 4.85 -4.48 -11.57
N SER A 44 5.86 -4.33 -12.42
CA SER A 44 5.89 -3.30 -13.46
C SER A 44 4.75 -3.44 -14.46
N GLY A 45 4.32 -2.34 -15.08
CA GLY A 45 3.20 -2.33 -16.04
C GLY A 45 3.43 -3.25 -17.25
N ASP A 46 4.69 -3.42 -17.66
CA ASP A 46 5.11 -4.34 -18.71
C ASP A 46 5.28 -5.80 -18.24
N GLY A 47 5.12 -6.06 -16.94
CA GLY A 47 5.24 -7.38 -16.34
C GLY A 47 6.66 -7.96 -16.34
N ARG A 48 7.70 -7.14 -16.57
CA ARG A 48 9.10 -7.59 -16.61
C ARG A 48 9.75 -7.69 -15.24
N TRP A 49 9.35 -6.84 -14.30
CA TRP A 49 10.02 -6.71 -13.01
C TRP A 49 9.04 -6.87 -11.85
N LEU A 50 9.51 -7.54 -10.79
CA LEU A 50 8.91 -7.46 -9.46
C LEU A 50 9.83 -6.61 -8.58
N TRP A 51 9.34 -5.45 -8.17
CA TRP A 51 9.96 -4.55 -7.20
C TRP A 51 9.43 -4.80 -5.80
N PHE A 52 10.32 -4.78 -4.83
CA PHE A 52 10.01 -5.08 -3.43
C PHE A 52 10.98 -4.34 -2.50
N ALA A 53 10.65 -4.34 -1.22
CA ALA A 53 11.41 -3.70 -0.16
C ALA A 53 12.23 -4.73 0.61
N VAL A 54 13.45 -4.37 0.99
CA VAL A 54 14.32 -5.17 1.85
C VAL A 54 14.83 -4.39 3.05
N ALA A 55 15.06 -5.07 4.17
CA ALA A 55 15.67 -4.47 5.35
C ALA A 55 16.55 -5.45 6.13
N PHE A 56 17.48 -4.89 6.91
CA PHE A 56 18.50 -5.63 7.68
C PHE A 56 18.42 -5.25 9.17
N PRO A 57 17.48 -5.84 9.94
CA PRO A 57 17.38 -5.63 11.38
C PRO A 57 18.73 -5.86 12.11
N PRO A 58 19.03 -5.08 13.16
CA PRO A 58 18.15 -4.12 13.83
C PRO A 58 18.09 -2.73 13.17
N ASN A 59 18.74 -2.53 12.02
CA ASN A 59 18.69 -1.24 11.31
C ASN A 59 17.26 -0.99 10.77
N PRO A 60 16.63 0.16 11.08
CA PRO A 60 15.28 0.48 10.59
C PRO A 60 15.23 0.84 9.10
N GLN A 61 16.38 1.04 8.45
CA GLN A 61 16.42 1.46 7.05
C GLN A 61 15.86 0.37 6.12
N ILE A 62 15.03 0.81 5.18
CA ILE A 62 14.44 0.00 4.11
C ILE A 62 15.06 0.43 2.77
N PHE A 63 15.30 -0.55 1.90
CA PHE A 63 15.91 -0.37 0.59
C PHE A 63 15.04 -1.01 -0.50
N LEU A 64 15.12 -0.46 -1.72
CA LEU A 64 14.51 -1.09 -2.89
C LEU A 64 15.31 -2.32 -3.34
N ALA A 65 14.57 -3.30 -3.85
CA ALA A 65 15.08 -4.48 -4.52
C ALA A 65 14.16 -4.88 -5.69
N ARG A 66 14.70 -5.70 -6.60
CA ARG A 66 13.97 -6.20 -7.75
C ARG A 66 14.41 -7.60 -8.14
N ILE A 67 13.55 -8.30 -8.88
CA ILE A 67 13.87 -9.52 -9.62
C ILE A 67 13.21 -9.46 -11.01
N GLY A 68 13.85 -10.06 -12.02
CA GLY A 68 13.22 -10.27 -13.32
C GLY A 68 12.14 -11.34 -13.24
N LEU A 69 11.02 -11.12 -13.95
CA LEU A 69 9.94 -12.10 -14.09
C LEU A 69 10.13 -13.00 -15.33
N ASP A 70 11.17 -12.73 -16.13
CA ASP A 70 11.69 -13.67 -17.11
C ASP A 70 12.59 -14.70 -16.37
N PRO A 71 12.33 -16.02 -16.52
CA PRO A 71 13.19 -17.06 -15.95
C PRO A 71 14.68 -16.97 -16.35
N ALA A 72 15.01 -16.26 -17.43
CA ALA A 72 16.39 -15.97 -17.83
C ALA A 72 17.09 -14.96 -16.92
N GLU A 73 16.35 -14.20 -16.10
CA GLU A 73 16.87 -13.19 -15.16
C GLU A 73 16.44 -13.44 -13.70
N PRO A 74 16.68 -14.64 -13.12
CA PRO A 74 16.02 -15.06 -11.89
C PRO A 74 16.71 -14.58 -10.62
N THR A 75 17.76 -13.75 -10.72
CA THR A 75 18.54 -13.34 -9.55
C THR A 75 17.98 -12.05 -8.96
N PRO A 76 17.49 -12.07 -7.71
CA PRO A 76 17.11 -10.85 -7.03
C PRO A 76 18.31 -9.93 -6.80
N ARG A 77 18.10 -8.62 -6.87
CA ARG A 77 19.11 -7.59 -6.58
C ARG A 77 18.49 -6.52 -5.70
N TRP A 78 19.22 -6.09 -4.67
CA TRP A 78 18.85 -4.92 -3.87
C TRP A 78 19.81 -3.77 -4.10
N PHE A 79 19.36 -2.56 -3.78
CA PHE A 79 20.04 -1.32 -4.13
C PHE A 79 20.33 -0.50 -2.87
N PRO A 80 21.57 -0.56 -2.31
CA PRO A 80 21.92 0.21 -1.11
C PRO A 80 21.77 1.73 -1.28
N GLN A 81 21.89 2.22 -2.50
CA GLN A 81 21.69 3.63 -2.85
C GLN A 81 20.23 4.06 -2.93
N ALA A 82 19.28 3.11 -2.89
CA ALA A 82 17.84 3.37 -2.93
C ALA A 82 17.18 3.06 -1.59
N ALA A 83 17.76 3.64 -0.55
CA ALA A 83 17.19 3.68 0.78
C ALA A 83 16.02 4.68 0.79
N PHE A 84 14.89 4.32 1.38
CA PHE A 84 13.70 5.19 1.34
C PHE A 84 12.98 5.31 2.69
N GLU A 85 12.23 6.39 2.81
CA GLU A 85 11.42 6.75 3.98
C GLU A 85 9.99 6.20 3.83
N ASP A 86 9.37 5.86 4.96
CA ASP A 86 8.01 5.32 5.06
C ASP A 86 7.73 4.19 4.05
N ASN A 87 6.66 4.31 3.28
CA ASN A 87 6.25 3.40 2.22
C ASN A 87 6.22 4.11 0.86
N SER A 88 7.12 5.10 0.69
CA SER A 88 7.16 6.02 -0.45
C SER A 88 7.49 5.37 -1.80
N ALA A 89 8.08 4.17 -1.79
CA ALA A 89 8.46 3.48 -3.00
C ALA A 89 7.25 3.13 -3.89
N ALA A 90 7.37 3.39 -5.19
CA ALA A 90 6.36 3.09 -6.19
C ALA A 90 7.03 2.67 -7.51
N VAL A 91 6.39 1.80 -8.29
CA VAL A 91 6.87 1.48 -9.64
C VAL A 91 6.44 2.60 -10.60
N ALA A 92 7.36 3.08 -11.43
CA ALA A 92 7.05 4.13 -12.40
C ALA A 92 6.04 3.60 -13.44
N PRO A 93 5.10 4.43 -13.93
CA PRO A 93 4.12 4.03 -14.94
C PRO A 93 4.73 3.46 -16.23
N SER A 94 5.94 3.91 -16.58
CA SER A 94 6.72 3.41 -17.71
C SER A 94 7.14 1.94 -17.56
N GLY A 95 7.15 1.41 -16.33
CA GLY A 95 7.51 0.02 -16.02
C GLY A 95 9.03 -0.27 -15.98
N ASP A 96 9.86 0.66 -16.43
CA ASP A 96 11.32 0.52 -16.53
C ASP A 96 12.09 0.90 -15.26
N ALA A 97 11.40 1.51 -14.28
CA ALA A 97 12.00 2.08 -13.10
C ALA A 97 11.08 2.01 -11.88
N ALA A 98 11.64 2.27 -10.71
CA ALA A 98 10.92 2.62 -9.50
C ALA A 98 11.26 4.05 -9.07
N TRP A 99 10.35 4.65 -8.31
CA TRP A 99 10.56 5.91 -7.61
C TRP A 99 10.64 5.67 -6.12
N PHE A 100 11.39 6.52 -5.41
CA PHE A 100 11.50 6.49 -3.97
C PHE A 100 11.83 7.87 -3.41
N CYS A 101 11.56 8.05 -2.12
CA CYS A 101 11.86 9.29 -1.41
C CYS A 101 12.95 9.11 -0.36
N THR A 102 13.88 10.05 -0.32
CA THR A 102 14.86 10.18 0.75
C THR A 102 15.37 11.61 0.81
N ASP A 103 15.56 12.13 2.02
CA ASP A 103 16.17 13.44 2.28
C ASP A 103 15.47 14.60 1.56
N GLY A 104 14.14 14.62 1.62
CA GLY A 104 13.34 15.69 1.00
C GLY A 104 13.35 15.69 -0.52
N ALA A 105 13.75 14.60 -1.17
CA ALA A 105 13.83 14.50 -2.62
C ALA A 105 13.13 13.23 -3.15
N VAL A 106 12.70 13.31 -4.41
CA VAL A 106 12.18 12.18 -5.17
C VAL A 106 13.26 11.71 -6.14
N TRP A 107 13.51 10.41 -6.13
CA TRP A 107 14.52 9.76 -6.93
C TRP A 107 13.89 8.69 -7.81
N ARG A 108 14.46 8.49 -8.98
CA ARG A 108 14.18 7.38 -9.90
C ARG A 108 15.36 6.40 -9.85
N ILE A 109 15.06 5.11 -9.88
CA ILE A 109 16.03 4.04 -10.02
C ILE A 109 15.59 3.07 -11.11
N ASP A 110 16.47 2.78 -12.07
CA ASP A 110 16.19 1.78 -13.10
C ASP A 110 16.55 0.36 -12.68
N ALA A 111 16.25 -0.63 -13.52
CA ALA A 111 16.50 -2.04 -13.25
C ALA A 111 18.00 -2.40 -13.08
N GLU A 112 18.91 -1.55 -13.55
CA GLU A 112 20.36 -1.68 -13.40
C GLU A 112 20.88 -1.03 -12.11
N GLY A 113 20.05 -0.23 -11.43
CA GLY A 113 20.37 0.46 -10.20
C GLY A 113 20.93 1.87 -10.40
N ARG A 114 20.83 2.45 -11.61
CA ARG A 114 21.22 3.84 -11.85
C ARG A 114 20.18 4.76 -11.26
N VAL A 115 20.63 5.74 -10.48
CA VAL A 115 19.76 6.69 -9.78
C VAL A 115 19.78 8.06 -10.44
N GLU A 116 18.62 8.70 -10.45
CA GLU A 116 18.40 10.04 -11.00
C GLU A 116 17.50 10.83 -10.05
N ARG A 117 17.86 12.07 -9.74
CA ARG A 117 17.01 12.96 -8.93
C ARG A 117 15.96 13.59 -9.83
N LEU A 118 14.69 13.36 -9.53
CA LEU A 118 13.58 13.97 -10.25
C LEU A 118 13.27 15.39 -9.75
N GLY A 119 13.48 15.63 -8.46
CA GLY A 119 13.33 16.94 -7.83
C GLY A 119 13.33 16.83 -6.32
N GLY A 120 13.00 17.92 -5.62
CA GLY A 120 12.89 17.89 -4.17
C GLY A 120 12.46 19.20 -3.55
N LEU A 121 12.19 19.14 -2.25
CA LEU A 121 11.66 20.24 -1.46
C LEU A 121 12.60 21.46 -1.52
N PRO A 122 12.06 22.67 -1.77
CA PRO A 122 12.84 23.90 -1.79
C PRO A 122 13.55 24.15 -0.45
N ALA A 123 14.78 24.66 -0.48
CA ALA A 123 15.58 24.86 0.73
C ALA A 123 14.97 25.90 1.68
N ASP A 124 14.29 26.91 1.13
CA ASP A 124 13.52 27.92 1.87
C ASP A 124 12.28 27.34 2.53
N LEU A 125 11.59 26.40 1.87
CA LEU A 125 10.49 25.63 2.49
C LEU A 125 11.02 24.77 3.64
N VAL A 126 12.14 24.07 3.46
CA VAL A 126 12.72 23.25 4.53
C VAL A 126 13.21 24.13 5.69
N GLY A 127 13.88 25.24 5.39
CA GLY A 127 14.32 26.23 6.38
C GLY A 127 15.28 25.64 7.42
N GLY A 128 16.09 24.63 7.06
CA GLY A 128 16.98 23.92 7.98
C GLY A 128 16.28 22.99 8.99
N ARG A 129 14.95 22.83 8.89
CA ARG A 129 14.19 21.88 9.72
C ARG A 129 14.45 20.45 9.25
N ARG A 130 14.26 19.49 10.17
CA ARG A 130 14.32 18.06 9.83
C ARG A 130 13.16 17.68 8.90
N VAL A 131 13.47 17.08 7.76
CA VAL A 131 12.50 16.33 6.96
C VAL A 131 12.36 14.94 7.58
N PHE A 132 11.14 14.60 8.00
CA PHE A 132 10.82 13.27 8.54
C PHE A 132 10.37 12.31 7.44
N SER A 133 9.66 12.86 6.45
CA SER A 133 9.19 12.13 5.28
C SER A 133 8.96 13.12 4.13
N THR A 134 9.22 12.68 2.90
CA THR A 134 8.93 13.48 1.69
C THR A 134 7.55 13.17 1.12
N ALA A 135 7.19 11.89 1.07
CA ALA A 135 5.86 11.42 0.70
C ALA A 135 5.57 10.09 1.38
N THR A 136 4.32 9.80 1.70
CA THR A 136 3.92 8.49 2.20
C THR A 136 3.67 7.52 1.05
N HIS A 137 3.06 8.00 -0.04
CA HIS A 137 2.81 7.26 -1.28
C HIS A 137 3.14 8.13 -2.48
N LEU A 138 3.96 7.63 -3.40
CA LEU A 138 4.17 8.30 -4.67
C LEU A 138 3.09 7.87 -5.67
N THR A 139 2.26 8.83 -6.08
CA THR A 139 1.28 8.65 -7.15
C THR A 139 1.46 9.75 -8.19
N VAL A 140 1.20 9.42 -9.45
CA VAL A 140 1.29 10.36 -10.57
C VAL A 140 -0.09 10.90 -10.93
N SER A 141 -0.16 12.16 -11.33
CA SER A 141 -1.37 12.76 -11.92
C SER A 141 -1.81 12.02 -13.17
N ALA A 142 -3.10 12.06 -13.49
CA ALA A 142 -3.69 11.36 -14.63
C ALA A 142 -3.05 11.75 -15.99
N ASP A 143 -2.49 12.96 -16.11
CA ASP A 143 -1.75 13.44 -17.28
C ASP A 143 -0.26 13.02 -17.29
N GLY A 144 0.20 12.28 -16.28
CA GLY A 144 1.57 11.79 -16.17
C GLY A 144 2.60 12.85 -15.78
N ARG A 145 2.18 14.06 -15.38
CA ARG A 145 3.07 15.21 -15.25
C ARG A 145 3.54 15.50 -13.82
N HIS A 146 2.75 15.17 -12.80
CA HIS A 146 3.03 15.58 -11.42
C HIS A 146 3.04 14.40 -10.46
N LEU A 147 3.85 14.48 -9.41
CA LEU A 147 3.78 13.61 -8.23
C LEU A 147 3.17 14.35 -7.04
N ALA A 148 2.33 13.66 -6.27
CA ALA A 148 1.78 14.18 -5.01
C ALA A 148 2.80 13.96 -3.88
N LEU A 149 3.03 14.99 -3.06
CA LEU A 149 3.94 14.94 -1.91
C LEU A 149 3.22 15.42 -0.65
N ASP A 150 3.21 14.60 0.39
CA ASP A 150 2.67 14.85 1.73
C ASP A 150 3.80 14.89 2.76
N SER A 151 4.69 15.86 2.61
CA SER A 151 5.94 15.92 3.37
C SER A 151 5.71 16.30 4.82
N ARG A 152 6.50 15.71 5.73
CA ARG A 152 6.55 16.13 7.13
C ARG A 152 7.86 16.86 7.41
N ILE A 153 7.78 18.17 7.63
CA ILE A 153 8.93 19.07 7.83
C ILE A 153 8.83 19.69 9.21
N GLY A 154 9.71 19.29 10.13
CA GLY A 154 9.59 19.67 11.54
C GLY A 154 8.29 19.15 12.15
N ASP A 155 7.43 20.06 12.60
CA ASP A 155 6.10 19.80 13.15
C ASP A 155 4.96 20.12 12.16
N THR A 156 5.29 20.50 10.92
CA THR A 156 4.32 20.87 9.88
C THR A 156 4.15 19.73 8.88
N SER A 157 2.90 19.48 8.45
CA SER A 157 2.64 18.65 7.26
C SER A 157 2.40 19.55 6.06
N VAL A 158 3.01 19.25 4.93
CA VAL A 158 2.96 20.08 3.72
C VAL A 158 2.45 19.23 2.57
N LEU A 159 1.33 19.63 1.99
CA LEU A 159 0.88 19.08 0.71
C LEU A 159 1.49 19.91 -0.42
N SER A 160 2.21 19.25 -1.31
CA SER A 160 2.82 19.86 -2.49
C SER A 160 2.75 18.92 -3.69
N THR A 161 3.07 19.46 -4.87
CA THR A 161 3.23 18.67 -6.10
C THR A 161 4.59 18.89 -6.71
N LEU A 162 5.21 17.84 -7.22
CA LEU A 162 6.44 17.89 -8.01
C LEU A 162 6.11 17.77 -9.50
N ASP A 163 6.50 18.73 -10.35
CA ASP A 163 6.44 18.60 -11.82
C ASP A 163 7.61 17.74 -12.30
N LEU A 164 7.32 16.66 -13.02
CA LEU A 164 8.30 15.70 -13.54
C LEU A 164 9.11 16.24 -14.73
N GLY A 165 8.66 17.31 -15.37
CA GLY A 165 9.32 17.92 -16.52
C GLY A 165 10.52 18.79 -16.15
N ASP A 166 10.43 19.53 -15.03
CA ASP A 166 11.48 20.47 -14.59
C ASP A 166 11.93 20.29 -13.13
N GLY A 167 11.30 19.37 -12.40
CA GLY A 167 11.63 19.07 -11.01
C GLY A 167 11.17 20.13 -10.01
N THR A 168 10.29 21.05 -10.42
CA THR A 168 9.79 22.13 -9.55
C THR A 168 8.73 21.60 -8.58
N VAL A 169 8.82 22.07 -7.32
CA VAL A 169 7.83 21.75 -6.28
C VAL A 169 6.95 22.97 -6.03
N ARG A 170 5.62 22.76 -6.08
CA ARG A 170 4.61 23.75 -5.73
C ARG A 170 3.89 23.34 -4.45
N VAL A 171 3.97 24.18 -3.42
CA VAL A 171 3.19 24.01 -2.18
C VAL A 171 1.72 24.34 -2.44
N LEU A 172 0.83 23.45 -2.00
CA LEU A 172 -0.62 23.63 -2.07
C LEU A 172 -1.18 24.07 -0.72
N HIS A 173 -0.74 23.40 0.36
CA HIS A 173 -1.20 23.64 1.73
C HIS A 173 -0.11 23.34 2.75
N GLU A 174 -0.16 24.06 3.87
CA GLU A 174 0.56 23.75 5.09
C GLU A 174 -0.45 23.49 6.22
N PHE A 175 -0.27 22.37 6.92
CA PHE A 175 -1.14 21.93 7.99
C PHE A 175 -0.37 21.87 9.30
N GLN A 176 -1.01 22.36 10.36
CA GLN A 176 -0.56 22.17 11.75
C GLN A 176 -0.89 20.76 12.27
N GLU A 177 -1.81 20.07 11.62
CA GLU A 177 -2.22 18.71 11.91
C GLU A 177 -1.50 17.74 10.97
N HIS A 178 -1.34 16.49 11.40
CA HIS A 178 -0.70 15.51 10.54
C HIS A 178 -1.59 15.14 9.36
N HIS A 179 -1.06 15.42 8.18
CA HIS A 179 -1.63 14.97 6.92
C HIS A 179 -0.65 14.07 6.20
N ASN A 180 -1.17 13.01 5.61
CA ASN A 180 -0.41 12.01 4.88
C ASN A 180 -1.27 11.37 3.77
N HIS A 181 -0.75 10.32 3.13
CA HIS A 181 -1.43 9.52 2.11
C HIS A 181 -1.93 10.35 0.91
N ALA A 182 -1.16 11.36 0.49
CA ALA A 182 -1.54 12.14 -0.69
C ALA A 182 -1.54 11.28 -1.95
N GLN A 183 -2.64 11.29 -2.70
CA GLN A 183 -2.81 10.49 -3.90
C GLN A 183 -3.51 11.28 -5.00
N PHE A 184 -2.93 11.34 -6.19
CA PHE A 184 -3.62 11.87 -7.37
C PHE A 184 -4.78 10.98 -7.80
N SER A 185 -5.87 11.61 -8.23
CA SER A 185 -6.95 10.91 -8.93
C SER A 185 -6.42 10.28 -10.21
N ARG A 186 -6.94 9.08 -10.52
CA ARG A 186 -6.62 8.36 -11.76
C ARG A 186 -7.24 9.00 -13.01
N HIS A 187 -8.23 9.90 -12.85
CA HIS A 187 -9.01 10.47 -13.97
C HIS A 187 -8.94 11.99 -14.05
N ASP A 188 -8.68 12.67 -12.94
CA ASP A 188 -8.62 14.13 -12.88
C ASP A 188 -7.21 14.57 -12.44
N PRO A 189 -6.38 15.14 -13.33
CA PRO A 189 -5.01 15.53 -13.01
C PRO A 189 -4.92 16.68 -11.99
N ASP A 190 -6.03 17.33 -11.69
CA ASP A 190 -6.12 18.45 -10.75
C ASP A 190 -6.80 18.09 -9.43
N LEU A 191 -7.07 16.80 -9.18
CA LEU A 191 -7.72 16.33 -7.96
C LEU A 191 -6.79 15.41 -7.16
N LEU A 192 -6.65 15.73 -5.87
CA LEU A 192 -5.87 14.95 -4.92
C LEU A 192 -6.78 14.47 -3.78
N LEU A 193 -6.50 13.25 -3.33
CA LEU A 193 -6.91 12.68 -2.06
C LEU A 193 -5.80 12.95 -1.04
N ILE A 194 -6.15 13.25 0.21
CA ILE A 194 -5.22 13.36 1.32
C ILE A 194 -5.91 12.93 2.62
N ALA A 195 -5.17 12.28 3.51
CA ALA A 195 -5.68 11.88 4.81
C ALA A 195 -5.17 12.81 5.91
N LYS A 196 -6.04 13.04 6.90
CA LYS A 196 -5.67 13.56 8.21
C LYS A 196 -5.49 12.37 9.14
N ASP A 197 -4.31 12.19 9.72
CA ASP A 197 -3.96 10.97 10.45
C ASP A 197 -3.61 11.20 11.91
N HIS A 198 -3.71 10.13 12.70
CA HIS A 198 -3.19 10.07 14.06
C HIS A 198 -1.67 10.19 13.99
N TYR A 199 -1.10 10.98 14.89
CA TYR A 199 0.36 11.02 14.98
C TYR A 199 0.83 11.28 16.39
N ARG A 200 2.08 10.84 16.62
CA ARG A 200 2.82 11.22 17.80
C ARG A 200 3.66 12.44 17.48
N ASN A 201 3.39 13.55 18.14
CA ASN A 201 4.14 14.78 17.94
C ASN A 201 5.63 14.52 18.24
N PRO A 202 6.56 14.77 17.30
CA PRO A 202 7.95 14.36 17.45
C PRO A 202 8.73 15.18 18.49
N ILE A 203 8.20 16.35 18.88
CA ILE A 203 8.83 17.26 19.86
C ILE A 203 8.31 16.95 21.27
N THR A 204 6.99 16.81 21.42
CA THR A 204 6.34 16.67 22.74
C THR A 204 6.00 15.23 23.12
N GLY A 205 6.02 14.30 22.18
CA GLY A 205 5.61 12.90 22.38
C GLY A 205 4.11 12.70 22.56
N ARG A 206 3.29 13.76 22.50
CA ARG A 206 1.83 13.69 22.64
C ARG A 206 1.19 12.99 21.44
N SER A 207 0.23 12.11 21.71
CA SER A 207 -0.66 11.58 20.68
C SER A 207 -1.71 12.62 20.32
N ILE A 208 -1.86 12.88 19.03
CA ILE A 208 -2.87 13.79 18.48
C ILE A 208 -3.82 12.96 17.61
N HIS A 209 -5.11 13.15 17.84
CA HIS A 209 -6.17 12.40 17.18
C HIS A 209 -6.99 13.27 16.25
N HIS A 210 -7.53 12.66 15.20
CA HIS A 210 -8.47 13.28 14.27
C HIS A 210 -9.85 12.65 14.45
N LEU A 211 -10.89 13.41 14.09
CA LEU A 211 -12.28 12.94 14.10
C LEU A 211 -12.76 12.51 12.71
N VAL A 212 -12.11 13.00 11.66
CA VAL A 212 -12.39 12.68 10.25
C VAL A 212 -11.07 12.57 9.52
N ARG A 213 -10.98 11.65 8.56
CA ARG A 213 -9.72 11.29 7.90
C ARG A 213 -9.66 11.74 6.45
N THR A 214 -10.65 11.35 5.64
CA THR A 214 -10.53 11.37 4.19
C THR A 214 -10.93 12.72 3.60
N HIS A 215 -9.98 13.39 2.96
CA HIS A 215 -10.17 14.71 2.36
C HIS A 215 -9.79 14.71 0.88
N VAL A 216 -10.37 15.64 0.12
CA VAL A 216 -9.94 15.95 -1.25
C VAL A 216 -9.56 17.42 -1.36
N VAL A 217 -8.71 17.74 -2.31
CA VAL A 217 -8.22 19.09 -2.59
C VAL A 217 -7.81 19.22 -4.05
N ARG A 218 -7.95 20.42 -4.61
CA ARG A 218 -7.53 20.72 -5.98
C ARG A 218 -6.04 21.04 -6.04
N ARG A 219 -5.41 20.81 -7.19
CA ARG A 219 -3.99 21.13 -7.44
C ARG A 219 -3.67 22.62 -7.38
N ASP A 220 -4.68 23.50 -7.41
CA ASP A 220 -4.50 24.93 -7.14
C ASP A 220 -4.58 25.30 -5.65
N GLY A 221 -4.81 24.32 -4.77
CA GLY A 221 -5.03 24.49 -3.33
C GLY A 221 -6.49 24.78 -2.95
N SER A 222 -7.42 24.90 -3.89
CA SER A 222 -8.82 25.14 -3.57
C SER A 222 -9.56 23.84 -3.18
N GLY A 223 -10.76 23.99 -2.61
CA GLY A 223 -11.69 22.88 -2.44
C GLY A 223 -11.29 21.82 -1.40
N TYR A 224 -10.37 22.14 -0.48
CA TYR A 224 -10.05 21.25 0.64
C TYR A 224 -11.30 20.96 1.48
N ARG A 225 -11.74 19.70 1.51
CA ARG A 225 -12.93 19.26 2.25
C ARG A 225 -12.89 17.78 2.59
N CYS A 226 -13.50 17.41 3.71
CA CYS A 226 -13.77 16.00 4.04
C CYS A 226 -14.88 15.45 3.12
N ILE A 227 -14.75 14.21 2.69
CA ILE A 227 -15.72 13.57 1.78
C ILE A 227 -16.73 12.66 2.51
N ASN A 228 -16.35 12.12 3.66
CA ASN A 228 -17.11 11.12 4.39
C ASN A 228 -17.26 11.48 5.89
N PRO A 229 -17.76 12.68 6.25
CA PRO A 229 -17.84 13.13 7.64
C PRO A 229 -18.75 12.25 8.53
N GLY A 230 -19.58 11.39 7.93
CA GLY A 230 -20.40 10.40 8.62
C GLY A 230 -19.63 9.21 9.21
N PHE A 231 -18.32 9.08 8.94
CA PHE A 231 -17.44 8.02 9.44
C PHE A 231 -16.45 8.58 10.46
N PRO A 232 -16.86 8.82 11.72
CA PRO A 232 -15.98 9.40 12.72
C PRO A 232 -14.85 8.43 13.09
N CYS A 233 -13.62 8.93 13.07
CA CYS A 233 -12.44 8.18 13.48
C CYS A 233 -12.31 8.16 15.00
N ARG A 234 -11.89 7.02 15.55
CA ARG A 234 -11.45 6.88 16.94
C ARG A 234 -10.10 6.15 16.93
N PRO A 235 -9.31 6.18 18.02
CA PRO A 235 -8.04 5.46 18.04
C PRO A 235 -8.24 4.00 17.63
N TYR A 236 -7.63 3.58 16.52
CA TYR A 236 -7.74 2.22 15.95
C TYR A 236 -9.13 1.82 15.42
N HIS A 237 -10.01 2.78 15.14
CA HIS A 237 -11.36 2.56 14.62
C HIS A 237 -11.78 3.64 13.62
N GLY A 238 -12.76 3.32 12.77
CA GLY A 238 -13.32 4.24 11.79
C GLY A 238 -12.60 4.22 10.44
N ALA A 239 -12.89 5.22 9.61
CA ALA A 239 -12.35 5.36 8.27
C ALA A 239 -10.82 5.46 8.27
N CYS A 240 -10.18 4.61 7.47
CA CYS A 240 -8.74 4.47 7.30
C CYS A 240 -8.41 3.96 5.89
N HIS A 241 -7.12 3.96 5.56
CA HIS A 241 -6.58 3.23 4.39
C HIS A 241 -7.34 3.52 3.09
N GLU A 242 -7.51 4.81 2.79
CA GLU A 242 -8.17 5.31 1.58
C GLU A 242 -7.33 5.18 0.31
N TRP A 243 -7.97 4.92 -0.83
CA TRP A 243 -7.33 4.88 -2.15
C TRP A 243 -8.31 5.13 -3.29
N TRP A 244 -7.79 5.41 -4.48
CA TRP A 244 -8.59 5.57 -5.70
C TRP A 244 -8.91 4.23 -6.35
N LEU A 245 -10.19 3.98 -6.60
CA LEU A 245 -10.66 2.90 -7.47
C LEU A 245 -10.43 3.25 -8.95
N ALA A 246 -10.46 2.21 -9.79
CA ALA A 246 -10.22 2.33 -11.22
C ALA A 246 -11.28 3.17 -11.95
N ASP A 247 -12.50 3.27 -11.40
CA ASP A 247 -13.61 4.08 -11.93
C ASP A 247 -13.61 5.53 -11.41
N GLY A 248 -12.68 5.88 -10.52
CA GLY A 248 -12.57 7.22 -9.95
C GLY A 248 -13.33 7.45 -8.65
N GLN A 249 -14.00 6.44 -8.12
CA GLN A 249 -14.50 6.48 -6.74
C GLN A 249 -13.34 6.40 -5.74
N ILE A 250 -13.57 6.85 -4.51
CA ILE A 250 -12.60 6.76 -3.41
C ILE A 250 -13.03 5.63 -2.49
N ALA A 251 -12.26 4.55 -2.46
CA ALA A 251 -12.45 3.50 -1.48
C ALA A 251 -11.76 3.85 -0.16
N PHE A 252 -12.30 3.35 0.94
CA PHE A 252 -11.70 3.42 2.26
C PHE A 252 -12.14 2.22 3.10
N ILE A 253 -11.35 1.89 4.11
CA ILE A 253 -11.66 0.86 5.08
C ILE A 253 -12.31 1.52 6.29
N ASP A 254 -13.38 0.94 6.79
CA ASP A 254 -13.80 1.10 8.17
C ASP A 254 -13.39 -0.18 8.91
N TYR A 255 -12.50 -0.09 9.90
CA TYR A 255 -11.92 -1.27 10.54
C TYR A 255 -12.96 -2.26 11.07
N ASP A 256 -14.13 -1.77 11.47
CA ASP A 256 -15.19 -2.56 12.08
C ASP A 256 -16.15 -3.18 11.04
N THR A 257 -16.37 -2.50 9.91
CA THR A 257 -17.42 -2.90 8.94
C THR A 257 -16.90 -3.29 7.55
N GLY A 258 -15.68 -2.91 7.19
CA GLY A 258 -15.00 -3.30 5.95
C GLY A 258 -14.86 -2.20 4.91
N VAL A 259 -14.95 -2.56 3.63
CA VAL A 259 -14.67 -1.63 2.52
C VAL A 259 -15.90 -0.81 2.16
N TRP A 260 -15.73 0.50 2.12
CA TRP A 260 -16.67 1.46 1.57
C TRP A 260 -16.08 2.15 0.34
N ALA A 261 -16.94 2.66 -0.55
CA ALA A 261 -16.55 3.54 -1.64
C ALA A 261 -17.45 4.79 -1.66
N HIS A 262 -16.82 5.94 -1.85
CA HIS A 262 -17.47 7.24 -1.95
C HIS A 262 -17.44 7.73 -3.39
N ASP A 263 -18.61 8.09 -3.91
CA ASP A 263 -18.78 8.77 -5.19
C ASP A 263 -18.80 10.28 -4.99
N LEU A 264 -17.78 10.98 -5.52
CA LEU A 264 -17.67 12.43 -5.40
C LEU A 264 -18.76 13.21 -6.15
N ALA A 265 -19.35 12.64 -7.20
CA ALA A 265 -20.37 13.29 -8.02
C ALA A 265 -21.74 13.25 -7.33
N THR A 266 -22.08 12.12 -6.72
CA THR A 266 -23.38 11.91 -6.06
C THR A 266 -23.35 12.15 -4.56
N GLY A 267 -22.16 12.08 -3.94
CA GLY A 267 -21.98 12.15 -2.48
C GLY A 267 -22.46 10.90 -1.75
N VAL A 268 -22.61 9.77 -2.46
CA VAL A 268 -23.14 8.52 -1.92
C VAL A 268 -22.01 7.58 -1.52
N ASP A 269 -22.13 6.99 -0.32
CA ASP A 269 -21.26 5.92 0.17
C ASP A 269 -21.89 4.54 -0.09
N THR A 270 -21.10 3.61 -0.63
CA THR A 270 -21.51 2.23 -0.94
C THR A 270 -20.67 1.24 -0.14
N HIS A 271 -21.30 0.31 0.57
CA HIS A 271 -20.62 -0.73 1.35
C HIS A 271 -20.32 -1.96 0.48
N LEU A 272 -19.07 -2.07 0.01
CA LEU A 272 -18.64 -3.01 -1.03
C LEU A 272 -18.23 -4.38 -0.47
N TRP A 273 -17.52 -4.42 0.66
CA TRP A 273 -17.07 -5.65 1.32
C TRP A 273 -17.36 -5.59 2.81
N ARG A 274 -18.32 -6.42 3.26
CA ARG A 274 -18.93 -6.34 4.59
C ARG A 274 -18.30 -7.29 5.61
N GLU A 275 -17.06 -7.03 6.00
CA GLU A 275 -16.40 -7.70 7.12
C GLU A 275 -15.24 -6.85 7.67
N PRO A 276 -14.80 -7.03 8.92
CA PRO A 276 -13.68 -6.30 9.48
C PRO A 276 -12.40 -6.56 8.69
N LEU A 277 -11.74 -5.52 8.20
CA LEU A 277 -10.53 -5.60 7.39
C LEU A 277 -9.51 -4.56 7.88
N CYS A 278 -8.22 -4.82 7.64
CA CYS A 278 -7.19 -3.83 7.87
C CYS A 278 -6.85 -3.12 6.57
N HIS A 279 -6.27 -3.80 5.59
CA HIS A 279 -6.03 -3.25 4.26
C HIS A 279 -6.89 -3.96 3.22
N ALA A 280 -7.26 -3.28 2.15
CA ALA A 280 -7.80 -3.93 0.96
C ALA A 280 -7.41 -3.19 -0.31
N HIS A 281 -7.52 -3.87 -1.45
CA HIS A 281 -7.36 -3.29 -2.77
C HIS A 281 -8.30 -4.01 -3.76
N ALA A 282 -8.69 -3.33 -4.83
CA ALA A 282 -9.49 -3.89 -5.91
C ALA A 282 -8.65 -4.12 -7.18
N ASP A 283 -9.02 -5.07 -8.02
CA ASP A 283 -8.46 -5.16 -9.37
C ASP A 283 -8.96 -3.99 -10.23
N ALA A 284 -8.37 -3.83 -11.42
CA ALA A 284 -8.72 -2.74 -12.34
C ALA A 284 -10.19 -2.81 -12.83
N ALA A 285 -10.82 -3.97 -12.74
CA ALA A 285 -12.22 -4.18 -13.12
C ALA A 285 -13.20 -3.94 -11.97
N GLY A 286 -12.72 -3.73 -10.74
CA GLY A 286 -13.54 -3.66 -9.52
C GLY A 286 -14.23 -4.98 -9.16
N ARG A 287 -13.86 -6.09 -9.82
CA ARG A 287 -14.49 -7.40 -9.61
C ARG A 287 -13.85 -8.12 -8.45
N PHE A 288 -12.54 -8.33 -8.51
CA PHE A 288 -11.82 -9.02 -7.45
C PHE A 288 -11.25 -8.03 -6.46
N TRP A 289 -11.30 -8.41 -5.20
CA TRP A 289 -10.77 -7.66 -4.07
C TRP A 289 -9.84 -8.57 -3.29
N CYS A 290 -8.71 -8.03 -2.83
CA CYS A 290 -7.83 -8.71 -1.90
C CYS A 290 -7.69 -7.87 -0.64
N ALA A 291 -7.50 -8.52 0.50
CA ALA A 291 -7.42 -7.85 1.78
C ALA A 291 -6.57 -8.62 2.78
N ASP A 292 -6.09 -7.92 3.80
CA ASP A 292 -5.56 -8.56 5.00
C ASP A 292 -6.39 -8.20 6.24
N GLN A 293 -6.38 -9.11 7.20
CA GLN A 293 -7.14 -8.98 8.44
C GLN A 293 -6.23 -9.17 9.65
N SER A 294 -6.43 -8.33 10.66
CA SER A 294 -5.75 -8.40 11.96
C SER A 294 -4.22 -8.26 12.00
N PRO A 295 -3.51 -7.58 11.07
CA PRO A 295 -2.06 -7.43 11.19
C PRO A 295 -1.65 -6.62 12.44
N TYR A 296 -2.53 -5.79 12.99
CA TYR A 296 -2.27 -5.01 14.22
C TYR A 296 -2.50 -5.80 15.51
N PHE A 297 -3.14 -6.96 15.42
CA PHE A 297 -3.45 -7.84 16.54
C PHE A 297 -2.92 -9.25 16.29
N TRP A 298 -1.82 -9.35 15.53
CA TRP A 298 -1.25 -10.62 15.09
C TRP A 298 -0.77 -11.50 16.27
N ASP A 299 -0.49 -10.88 17.41
CA ASP A 299 -0.19 -11.54 18.68
C ASP A 299 -1.43 -12.17 19.36
N ARG A 300 -2.64 -11.77 18.94
CA ARG A 300 -3.93 -12.19 19.53
C ARG A 300 -4.79 -13.01 18.58
N ALA A 301 -4.68 -12.75 17.28
CA ALA A 301 -5.43 -13.43 16.23
C ALA A 301 -4.51 -13.70 15.03
N PRO A 302 -4.64 -14.85 14.36
CA PRO A 302 -3.87 -15.11 13.14
C PRO A 302 -4.17 -14.06 12.07
N CYS A 303 -3.13 -13.47 11.48
CA CYS A 303 -3.30 -12.58 10.34
C CYS A 303 -3.74 -13.39 9.11
N GLN A 304 -4.81 -12.95 8.44
CA GLN A 304 -5.34 -13.63 7.25
C GLN A 304 -5.09 -12.80 6.00
N VAL A 305 -5.01 -13.47 4.86
CA VAL A 305 -5.02 -12.84 3.53
C VAL A 305 -6.20 -13.40 2.77
N LEU A 306 -7.04 -12.52 2.25
CA LEU A 306 -8.38 -12.81 1.77
C LEU A 306 -8.51 -12.41 0.29
N LEU A 307 -9.41 -13.10 -0.42
CA LEU A 307 -9.88 -12.74 -1.74
C LEU A 307 -11.41 -12.75 -1.78
N TYR A 308 -11.99 -11.76 -2.43
CA TYR A 308 -13.43 -11.60 -2.60
C TYR A 308 -13.78 -11.30 -4.06
N ASP A 309 -14.76 -12.00 -4.62
CA ASP A 309 -15.36 -11.67 -5.92
C ASP A 309 -16.64 -10.90 -5.66
N HIS A 310 -16.60 -9.59 -5.89
CA HIS A 310 -17.73 -8.69 -5.67
C HIS A 310 -18.92 -9.00 -6.58
N THR A 311 -18.68 -9.57 -7.76
CA THR A 311 -19.75 -9.92 -8.71
C THR A 311 -20.53 -11.15 -8.25
N THR A 312 -19.84 -12.16 -7.72
CA THR A 312 -20.47 -13.44 -7.35
C THR A 312 -20.75 -13.58 -5.85
N GLY A 313 -20.14 -12.73 -5.02
CA GLY A 313 -20.13 -12.88 -3.57
C GLY A 313 -19.15 -13.94 -3.05
N GLY A 314 -18.37 -14.58 -3.94
CA GLY A 314 -17.42 -15.63 -3.57
C GLY A 314 -16.30 -15.12 -2.67
N ARG A 315 -15.91 -15.93 -1.69
CA ARG A 315 -14.89 -15.59 -0.69
C ARG A 315 -13.91 -16.73 -0.55
N TRP A 316 -12.62 -16.40 -0.53
CA TRP A 316 -11.53 -17.35 -0.37
C TRP A 316 -10.48 -16.81 0.58
N ARG A 317 -9.78 -17.72 1.25
CA ARG A 317 -8.57 -17.39 2.00
C ARG A 317 -7.38 -17.69 1.10
N ILE A 318 -6.58 -16.67 0.80
CA ILE A 318 -5.26 -16.85 0.21
C ILE A 318 -4.34 -17.51 1.24
N HIS A 319 -4.42 -17.07 2.49
CA HIS A 319 -3.77 -17.70 3.63
C HIS A 319 -4.65 -17.55 4.88
N ALA A 320 -4.89 -18.64 5.61
CA ALA A 320 -5.90 -18.67 6.67
C ALA A 320 -5.38 -18.23 8.04
N GLY A 321 -4.07 -18.23 8.24
CA GLY A 321 -3.47 -17.75 9.49
C GLY A 321 -1.95 -17.74 9.40
N LEU A 322 -1.38 -16.58 9.09
CA LEU A 322 0.05 -16.41 9.00
C LEU A 322 0.71 -16.52 10.39
N PRO A 323 1.86 -17.21 10.52
CA PRO A 323 2.63 -17.20 11.76
C PRO A 323 3.11 -15.80 12.14
N ALA A 324 2.95 -15.40 13.39
CA ALA A 324 3.53 -14.15 13.89
C ALA A 324 5.07 -14.25 13.87
N LEU A 325 5.73 -13.13 13.56
CA LEU A 325 7.19 -13.07 13.52
C LEU A 325 7.76 -12.67 14.88
N ASN A 326 8.96 -13.18 15.19
CA ASN A 326 9.76 -12.73 16.34
C ASN A 326 10.60 -11.48 16.03
N VAL A 327 10.11 -10.62 15.14
CA VAL A 327 10.70 -9.30 14.85
C VAL A 327 9.63 -8.23 15.04
N PRO A 328 9.96 -7.07 15.65
CA PRO A 328 8.99 -5.99 15.81
C PRO A 328 8.41 -5.54 14.46
N ARG A 329 7.09 -5.39 14.39
CA ARG A 329 6.39 -4.91 13.19
C ARG A 329 6.78 -3.48 12.81
N GLY A 330 6.88 -2.59 13.81
CA GLY A 330 6.86 -1.13 13.63
C GLY A 330 7.88 -0.57 12.62
N PRO A 331 9.19 -0.78 12.80
CA PRO A 331 10.20 -0.14 11.96
C PRO A 331 10.17 -0.58 10.49
N TRP A 332 9.65 -1.77 10.19
CA TRP A 332 9.71 -2.34 8.84
C TRP A 332 8.35 -2.53 8.18
N HIS A 333 7.26 -2.15 8.85
CA HIS A 333 5.90 -2.22 8.33
C HIS A 333 5.53 -3.62 7.80
N LEU A 334 5.62 -4.63 8.68
CA LEU A 334 5.50 -6.05 8.33
C LEU A 334 4.03 -6.51 8.14
N ASP A 335 3.24 -5.77 7.36
CA ASP A 335 1.86 -6.15 7.02
C ASP A 335 1.82 -6.89 5.68
N PRO A 336 0.85 -7.79 5.43
CA PRO A 336 0.74 -8.50 4.16
C PRO A 336 0.57 -7.59 2.94
N HIS A 337 -0.20 -6.50 3.06
CA HIS A 337 -0.41 -5.51 2.00
C HIS A 337 -0.75 -6.14 0.64
N PRO A 338 -1.79 -6.98 0.56
CA PRO A 338 -2.11 -7.66 -0.68
C PRO A 338 -2.55 -6.66 -1.74
N GLN A 339 -2.05 -6.85 -2.96
CA GLN A 339 -2.34 -5.98 -4.09
C GLN A 339 -2.35 -6.75 -5.41
N PHE A 340 -3.10 -6.25 -6.38
CA PHE A 340 -3.18 -6.87 -7.71
C PHE A 340 -1.99 -6.50 -8.59
N SER A 341 -1.50 -7.46 -9.38
CA SER A 341 -0.59 -7.15 -10.48
C SER A 341 -1.30 -6.27 -11.53
N PRO A 342 -0.59 -5.43 -12.31
CA PRO A 342 -1.23 -4.56 -13.30
C PRO A 342 -2.11 -5.30 -14.33
N CYS A 343 -1.75 -6.54 -14.67
CA CYS A 343 -2.53 -7.38 -15.58
C CYS A 343 -3.71 -8.13 -14.92
N GLY A 344 -3.95 -7.94 -13.61
CA GLY A 344 -5.04 -8.58 -12.86
C GLY A 344 -4.94 -10.10 -12.71
N ARG A 345 -3.78 -10.71 -12.97
CA ARG A 345 -3.59 -12.18 -12.92
C ARG A 345 -3.13 -12.70 -11.58
N PHE A 346 -2.52 -11.85 -10.76
CA PHE A 346 -1.90 -12.23 -9.50
C PHE A 346 -2.27 -11.27 -8.38
N VAL A 347 -2.30 -11.81 -7.15
CA VAL A 347 -2.18 -11.03 -5.92
C VAL A 347 -0.73 -11.14 -5.43
N VAL A 348 -0.07 -10.02 -5.20
CA VAL A 348 1.27 -9.92 -4.60
C VAL A 348 1.11 -9.46 -3.16
N TRP A 349 1.79 -10.11 -2.22
CA TRP A 349 1.62 -9.86 -0.79
C TRP A 349 2.85 -10.34 0.01
N MET A 350 2.96 -9.92 1.27
CA MET A 350 3.99 -10.35 2.21
C MET A 350 3.50 -11.52 3.05
N SER A 351 4.22 -12.63 2.98
CA SER A 351 3.94 -13.85 3.73
C SER A 351 4.99 -14.12 4.79
N THR A 352 4.55 -14.76 5.86
CA THR A 352 5.40 -15.29 6.94
C THR A 352 5.27 -16.80 7.10
N ALA A 353 4.61 -17.48 6.15
CA ALA A 353 4.29 -18.92 6.24
C ALA A 353 5.54 -19.80 6.48
N ARG A 354 6.73 -19.34 6.05
CA ARG A 354 8.01 -20.04 6.25
C ARG A 354 8.83 -19.51 7.44
N GLY A 355 8.18 -18.83 8.38
CA GLY A 355 8.81 -18.29 9.60
C GLY A 355 9.67 -17.05 9.39
N ARG A 356 9.61 -16.42 8.22
CA ARG A 356 10.31 -15.18 7.85
C ARG A 356 9.45 -14.36 6.88
N PRO A 357 9.55 -13.02 6.88
CA PRO A 357 8.82 -12.17 5.93
C PRO A 357 9.37 -12.34 4.51
N GLU A 358 8.47 -12.65 3.57
CA GLU A 358 8.77 -12.92 2.16
C GLU A 358 7.74 -12.34 1.21
N VAL A 359 8.17 -12.03 -0.02
CA VAL A 359 7.23 -11.71 -1.09
C VAL A 359 6.62 -13.01 -1.62
N ALA A 360 5.28 -13.05 -1.70
CA ALA A 360 4.51 -14.15 -2.26
C ALA A 360 3.59 -13.66 -3.39
N ILE A 361 3.33 -14.55 -4.35
CA ILE A 361 2.46 -14.31 -5.49
C ILE A 361 1.41 -15.42 -5.57
N THR A 362 0.13 -15.05 -5.61
CA THR A 362 -0.98 -15.98 -5.70
C THR A 362 -1.72 -15.79 -7.03
N PRO A 363 -1.67 -16.76 -7.95
CA PRO A 363 -2.46 -16.73 -9.18
C PRO A 363 -3.98 -16.74 -8.91
N ILE A 364 -4.70 -15.77 -9.49
CA ILE A 364 -6.15 -15.61 -9.30
C ILE A 364 -6.94 -16.69 -10.06
N SER A 365 -6.36 -17.27 -11.10
CA SER A 365 -6.97 -18.35 -11.89
C SER A 365 -7.36 -19.57 -11.06
N GLN A 366 -6.75 -19.76 -9.89
CA GLN A 366 -7.11 -20.81 -8.94
C GLN A 366 -8.55 -20.68 -8.41
N PHE A 367 -9.11 -19.47 -8.40
CA PHE A 367 -10.44 -19.19 -7.87
C PHE A 367 -11.52 -19.15 -8.98
N ALA A 368 -11.12 -18.94 -10.24
CA ALA A 368 -12.00 -18.77 -11.39
C ALA A 368 -12.85 -20.01 -11.75
N HIS A 369 -12.46 -21.20 -11.28
CA HIS A 369 -13.13 -22.47 -11.58
C HIS A 369 -13.82 -23.13 -10.39
N SER A 370 -13.85 -22.48 -9.22
CA SER A 370 -14.59 -22.99 -8.07
C SER A 370 -16.10 -22.77 -8.27
N GLN A 371 -16.69 -23.58 -9.14
CA GLN A 371 -18.14 -23.70 -9.27
C GLN A 371 -18.72 -24.11 -7.91
N PHE A 372 -19.51 -23.23 -7.32
CA PHE A 372 -20.56 -23.55 -6.33
C PHE A 372 -20.18 -24.52 -5.19
N GLY A 373 -18.95 -24.44 -4.70
CA GLY A 373 -18.67 -24.86 -3.35
C GLY A 373 -19.03 -23.70 -2.45
N HIS A 374 -20.09 -23.81 -1.66
CA HIS A 374 -20.04 -23.21 -0.33
C HIS A 374 -18.81 -23.82 0.35
N GLY A 375 -17.64 -23.19 0.15
CA GLY A 375 -16.53 -23.36 1.08
C GLY A 375 -17.13 -23.17 2.47
N PRO A 376 -16.72 -23.99 3.46
CA PRO A 376 -17.40 -24.04 4.76
C PRO A 376 -17.70 -22.62 5.18
N SER A 377 -19.01 -22.35 5.34
CA SER A 377 -19.55 -21.11 5.87
C SER A 377 -18.53 -20.58 6.85
N VAL A 378 -17.95 -19.42 6.57
CA VAL A 378 -17.24 -18.70 7.61
C VAL A 378 -18.35 -18.37 8.59
N ASP A 379 -18.50 -19.22 9.62
CA ASP A 379 -19.47 -19.00 10.67
C ASP A 379 -19.21 -17.59 11.20
N SER A 380 -20.09 -16.67 10.83
CA SER A 380 -20.08 -15.28 11.26
C SER A 380 -20.44 -15.14 12.74
N THR A 381 -20.39 -16.24 13.50
CA THR A 381 -20.65 -16.31 14.95
C THR A 381 -19.36 -16.28 15.77
N GLY A 382 -18.19 -16.39 15.15
CA GLY A 382 -16.95 -15.96 15.78
C GLY A 382 -16.92 -14.45 15.75
N ALA A 383 -17.42 -13.78 16.79
CA ALA A 383 -17.08 -12.39 17.03
C ALA A 383 -15.55 -12.30 16.92
N GLY A 384 -15.06 -11.67 15.86
CA GLY A 384 -13.65 -11.28 15.77
C GLY A 384 -13.31 -10.54 17.07
N PRO A 385 -12.06 -10.63 17.56
CA PRO A 385 -11.69 -10.02 18.83
C PRO A 385 -12.24 -8.59 18.87
N SER A 386 -13.26 -8.38 19.71
CA SER A 386 -13.80 -7.05 19.93
C SER A 386 -12.64 -6.20 20.42
N PHE A 387 -12.37 -5.09 19.73
CA PHE A 387 -11.36 -4.15 20.17
C PHE A 387 -11.58 -3.83 21.65
N PRO A 388 -10.55 -3.93 22.52
CA PRO A 388 -10.70 -3.51 23.90
C PRO A 388 -11.08 -2.02 23.93
N PRO A 389 -11.97 -1.59 24.84
CA PRO A 389 -12.22 -0.17 25.05
C PRO A 389 -10.91 0.55 25.41
N ALA A 390 -10.76 1.77 24.88
CA ALA A 390 -9.59 2.64 25.07
C ALA A 390 -9.32 2.98 26.54
#